data_AF-A0A1I3D1Z9-F1
#
_entry.id   AF-A0A1I3D1Z9-F1
#
_cell.length_a   1.000
_cell.length_b   1.000
_cell.length_c   1.000
_cell.angle_alpha   90.00
_cell.angle_beta   90.00
_cell.angle_gamma   90.00
#
_symmetry.space_group_name_H-M   'P 1'
#
loop_
_entity.id
_entity.type
_entity.pdbx_description
1 polymer ?
#
loop_
_entity_poly.entity_id
_entity_poly.type
_entity_poly.pdbx_seq_one_letter_code
_entity_poly.pdbx_strand_id
1 'polypeptide(L)'
;MTRSRPLRLALVAALVLAGPAAARAPTDAAGLAFAADPVADCDRLAAWATDPQREAAPVAGPTLSAEPARAACTAAVAERPDLPRLRFQLARALWRLGDQDIAYALLEQAAQQGSPAAYLVIGSLFEAGEHVRQDDVVALLHYLEAARRGAPEGLKAAAGIWGDPQNPSHDARLAATAQGALDPRVIADW
;
A
#
# COMPACT_ATOMS: atom_id res chain seq x y z
N MET A 1 -30.73 -65.80 31.88
CA MET A 1 -29.78 -66.25 32.93
C MET A 1 -28.79 -65.14 33.21
N THR A 2 -29.15 -64.28 34.16
CA THR A 2 -28.38 -63.14 34.67
C THR A 2 -27.41 -63.61 35.75
N ARG A 3 -26.11 -63.32 35.62
CA ARG A 3 -25.15 -63.42 36.73
C ARG A 3 -24.58 -62.05 37.03
N SER A 4 -25.25 -61.40 37.97
CA SER A 4 -24.84 -60.22 38.72
C SER A 4 -23.57 -60.51 39.52
N ARG A 5 -22.55 -59.66 39.40
CA ARG A 5 -21.38 -59.63 40.30
C ARG A 5 -21.54 -58.47 41.29
N PRO A 6 -21.30 -58.69 42.59
CA PRO A 6 -21.53 -57.67 43.61
C PRO A 6 -20.43 -56.60 43.60
N LEU A 7 -20.89 -55.36 43.68
CA LEU A 7 -20.15 -54.11 43.82
C LEU A 7 -19.36 -54.13 45.14
N ARG A 8 -18.03 -54.03 45.10
CA ARG A 8 -17.20 -53.75 46.28
C ARG A 8 -16.83 -52.27 46.27
N LEU A 9 -17.50 -51.49 47.12
CA LEU A 9 -17.10 -50.14 47.49
C LEU A 9 -15.70 -50.20 48.11
N ALA A 10 -14.71 -49.61 47.44
CA ALA A 10 -13.45 -49.24 48.06
C ALA A 10 -13.49 -47.73 48.30
N LEU A 11 -13.63 -47.34 49.57
CA LEU A 11 -13.40 -45.99 50.04
C LEU A 11 -11.91 -45.69 49.86
N VAL A 12 -11.54 -44.81 48.93
CA VAL A 12 -10.19 -44.26 48.85
C VAL A 12 -10.23 -42.85 49.41
N ALA A 13 -9.53 -42.68 50.53
CA ALA A 13 -9.39 -41.43 51.27
C ALA A 13 -8.78 -40.33 50.39
N ALA A 14 -9.40 -39.15 50.43
CA ALA A 14 -8.87 -37.93 49.82
C ALA A 14 -7.60 -37.50 50.54
N LEU A 15 -6.46 -37.64 49.87
CA LEU A 15 -5.21 -37.01 50.29
C LEU A 15 -5.09 -35.68 49.52
N VAL A 16 -5.44 -34.58 50.18
CA VAL A 16 -5.18 -33.22 49.68
C VAL A 16 -3.68 -32.97 49.83
N LEU A 17 -2.93 -33.20 48.76
CA LEU A 17 -1.55 -32.74 48.65
C LEU A 17 -1.58 -31.26 48.26
N ALA A 18 -1.38 -30.39 49.25
CA ALA A 18 -0.99 -29.01 49.02
C ALA A 18 0.43 -29.00 48.42
N GLY A 19 0.51 -28.92 47.09
CA GLY A 19 1.73 -28.68 46.31
C GLY A 19 1.89 -27.20 45.96
N PRO A 20 3.13 -26.71 45.74
CA PRO A 20 3.51 -25.33 46.05
C PRO A 20 2.85 -24.32 45.11
N ALA A 21 2.64 -23.13 45.68
CA ALA A 21 2.24 -21.92 44.98
C ALA A 21 2.92 -21.85 43.61
N ALA A 22 2.12 -21.73 42.56
CA ALA A 22 2.60 -21.33 41.25
C ALA A 22 3.45 -20.07 41.45
N ALA A 23 4.76 -20.20 41.26
CA ALA A 23 5.65 -19.07 41.18
C ALA A 23 5.12 -18.23 40.01
N ARG A 24 4.39 -17.17 40.34
CA ARG A 24 4.08 -16.12 39.39
C ARG A 24 5.44 -15.54 39.03
N ALA A 25 5.87 -15.80 37.80
CA ALA A 25 7.02 -15.14 37.23
C ALA A 25 6.87 -13.63 37.45
N PRO A 26 7.96 -12.90 37.72
CA PRO A 26 7.90 -11.45 37.83
C PRO A 26 7.35 -10.89 36.52
N THR A 27 6.12 -10.37 36.55
CA THR A 27 5.57 -9.52 35.48
C THR A 27 6.19 -8.13 35.64
N ASP A 28 7.49 -8.03 35.41
CA ASP A 28 8.21 -6.77 35.26
C ASP A 28 9.21 -6.94 34.13
N ALA A 29 8.66 -7.17 32.93
CA ALA A 29 9.27 -6.73 31.69
C ALA A 29 8.41 -5.60 31.13
N ALA A 30 8.21 -4.55 31.93
CA ALA A 30 7.88 -3.24 31.40
C ALA A 30 9.13 -2.64 30.73
N GLY A 31 9.68 -3.36 29.74
CA GLY A 31 10.26 -2.68 28.61
C GLY A 31 9.08 -2.01 27.94
N LEU A 32 9.15 -0.71 27.70
CA LEU A 32 8.24 -0.04 26.78
C LEU A 32 8.43 -0.72 25.42
N ALA A 33 7.72 -1.81 25.18
CA ALA A 33 7.47 -2.30 23.84
C ALA A 33 6.69 -1.16 23.20
N PHE A 34 7.41 -0.31 22.47
CA PHE A 34 6.77 0.70 21.65
C PHE A 34 5.77 -0.07 20.80
N ALA A 35 4.48 0.23 20.95
CA ALA A 35 3.45 -0.45 20.20
C ALA A 35 3.87 -0.39 18.72
N ALA A 36 3.73 -1.51 18.01
CA ALA A 36 3.97 -1.51 16.58
C ALA A 36 3.13 -0.38 15.96
N ASP A 37 3.74 0.42 15.12
CA ASP A 37 3.08 1.44 14.33
C ASP A 37 3.09 0.96 12.89
N PRO A 38 2.02 0.32 12.41
CA PRO A 38 1.98 -0.26 11.08
C PRO A 38 2.20 0.78 9.97
N VAL A 39 1.81 2.05 10.20
CA VAL A 39 2.01 3.12 9.23
C VAL A 39 3.50 3.45 9.13
N ALA A 40 4.18 3.69 10.26
CA ALA A 40 5.62 3.92 10.29
C ALA A 40 6.41 2.73 9.73
N ASP A 41 5.98 1.50 10.04
CA ASP A 41 6.60 0.27 9.57
C ASP A 41 6.45 0.11 8.04
N CYS A 42 5.28 0.43 7.48
CA CYS A 42 5.04 0.45 6.04
C CYS A 42 5.90 1.53 5.36
N ASP A 43 5.96 2.75 5.91
CA ASP A 43 6.78 3.84 5.36
C ASP A 43 8.27 3.48 5.31
N ARG A 44 8.81 2.85 6.35
CA ARG A 44 10.22 2.40 6.36
C ARG A 44 10.56 1.45 5.21
N LEU A 45 9.56 0.75 4.65
CA LEU A 45 9.73 -0.29 3.64
C LEU A 45 9.24 0.13 2.25
N ALA A 46 8.33 1.11 2.16
CA ALA A 46 7.64 1.45 0.93
C ALA A 46 7.29 2.94 0.78
N ALA A 47 7.87 3.85 1.57
CA ALA A 47 7.63 5.30 1.41
C ALA A 47 7.98 5.79 0.00
N TRP A 48 7.16 6.71 -0.50
CA TRP A 48 7.36 7.38 -1.78
C TRP A 48 8.18 8.67 -1.62
N ALA A 49 8.95 9.04 -2.64
CA ALA A 49 9.91 10.14 -2.58
C ALA A 49 9.29 11.49 -2.19
N THR A 50 8.16 11.81 -2.81
CA THR A 50 7.48 13.11 -2.70
C THR A 50 6.22 13.08 -1.87
N ASP A 51 5.96 11.97 -1.18
CA ASP A 51 4.84 11.88 -0.26
C ASP A 51 5.08 12.79 0.96
N PRO A 52 4.26 13.84 1.17
CA PRO A 52 4.45 14.78 2.27
C PRO A 52 4.08 14.18 3.63
N GLN A 53 3.38 13.04 3.66
CA GLN A 53 2.93 12.38 4.89
C GLN A 53 3.85 11.23 5.32
N ARG A 54 4.97 10.99 4.61
CA ARG A 54 5.89 9.90 4.95
C ARG A 54 6.59 10.12 6.29
N GLU A 55 6.73 9.06 7.05
CA GLU A 55 7.39 9.03 8.36
C GLU A 55 8.81 8.46 8.31
N ALA A 56 9.24 7.99 7.13
CA ALA A 56 10.56 7.42 6.88
C ALA A 56 11.22 7.97 5.61
N ALA A 57 12.51 7.65 5.44
CA ALA A 57 13.24 7.92 4.21
C ALA A 57 12.57 7.20 3.02
N PRO A 58 12.57 7.80 1.82
CA PRO A 58 11.92 7.19 0.68
C PRO A 58 12.65 5.94 0.21
N VAL A 59 11.88 4.94 -0.23
CA VAL A 59 12.41 3.66 -0.71
C VAL A 59 12.31 3.64 -2.23
N ALA A 60 13.45 3.49 -2.90
CA ALA A 60 13.49 3.39 -4.35
C ALA A 60 12.90 2.06 -4.85
N GLY A 61 12.29 2.07 -6.03
CA GLY A 61 11.68 0.87 -6.63
C GLY A 61 12.60 -0.36 -6.62
N PRO A 62 13.86 -0.26 -7.10
CA PRO A 62 14.79 -1.41 -7.13
C PRO A 62 15.20 -1.96 -5.76
N THR A 63 15.25 -1.11 -4.72
CA THR A 63 15.70 -1.51 -3.38
C THR A 63 14.55 -1.90 -2.44
N LEU A 64 13.29 -1.75 -2.90
CA LEU A 64 12.10 -2.13 -2.15
C LEU A 64 12.13 -3.64 -1.84
N SER A 65 12.11 -3.97 -0.54
CA SER A 65 12.01 -5.34 -0.03
C SER A 65 10.55 -5.78 0.00
N ALA A 66 10.11 -6.41 -1.10
CA ALA A 66 8.69 -6.54 -1.42
C ALA A 66 7.87 -7.40 -0.45
N GLU A 67 8.41 -8.55 -0.03
CA GLU A 67 7.74 -9.44 0.92
C GLU A 67 7.51 -8.77 2.30
N PRO A 68 8.55 -8.20 2.96
CA PRO A 68 8.34 -7.41 4.18
C PRO A 68 7.40 -6.21 3.99
N ALA A 69 7.53 -5.48 2.87
CA ALA A 69 6.68 -4.34 2.58
C ALA A 69 5.20 -4.74 2.43
N ARG A 70 4.90 -5.85 1.75
CA ARG A 70 3.54 -6.39 1.65
C ARG A 70 2.95 -6.61 3.04
N ALA A 71 3.68 -7.27 3.93
CA ALA A 71 3.20 -7.56 5.28
C ALA A 71 2.92 -6.28 6.08
N ALA A 72 3.88 -5.35 6.13
CA ALA A 72 3.74 -4.10 6.88
C ALA A 72 2.61 -3.21 6.32
N CYS A 73 2.57 -3.03 5.00
CA CYS A 73 1.57 -2.18 4.38
C CYS A 73 0.17 -2.80 4.37
N THR A 74 0.05 -4.14 4.40
CA THR A 74 -1.25 -4.80 4.64
C THR A 74 -1.79 -4.45 6.03
N ALA A 75 -0.95 -4.52 7.07
CA ALA A 75 -1.34 -4.13 8.41
C ALA A 75 -1.71 -2.63 8.48
N ALA A 76 -0.91 -1.78 7.84
CA ALA A 76 -1.15 -0.33 7.77
C ALA A 76 -2.49 0.02 7.10
N VAL A 77 -2.81 -0.60 5.97
CA VAL A 77 -4.10 -0.39 5.28
C VAL A 77 -5.29 -0.88 6.11
N ALA A 78 -5.12 -1.99 6.85
CA ALA A 78 -6.17 -2.51 7.72
C ALA A 78 -6.45 -1.57 8.91
N GLU A 79 -5.42 -0.95 9.47
CA GLU A 79 -5.56 0.01 10.56
C GLU A 79 -6.05 1.39 10.10
N ARG A 80 -5.51 1.86 8.97
CA ARG A 80 -5.77 3.20 8.43
C ARG A 80 -6.29 3.14 6.99
N PRO A 81 -7.50 2.59 6.79
CA PRO A 81 -8.12 2.50 5.47
C PRO A 81 -8.53 3.87 4.90
N ASP A 82 -8.44 4.95 5.69
CA ASP A 82 -8.69 6.33 5.28
C ASP A 82 -7.49 6.98 4.56
N LEU A 83 -6.31 6.35 4.63
CA LEU A 83 -5.08 6.88 4.05
C LEU A 83 -4.80 6.24 2.68
N PRO A 84 -5.16 6.88 1.56
CA PRO A 84 -5.02 6.28 0.23
C PRO A 84 -3.56 6.04 -0.17
N ARG A 85 -2.61 6.77 0.43
CA ARG A 85 -1.18 6.53 0.25
C ARG A 85 -0.75 5.11 0.66
N LEU A 86 -1.38 4.52 1.67
CA LEU A 86 -0.99 3.20 2.17
C LEU A 86 -1.40 2.08 1.20
N ARG A 87 -2.57 2.23 0.55
CA ARG A 87 -2.97 1.32 -0.56
C ARG A 87 -1.99 1.41 -1.73
N PHE A 88 -1.56 2.62 -2.07
CA PHE A 88 -0.52 2.82 -3.07
C PHE A 88 0.80 2.13 -2.68
N GLN A 89 1.27 2.30 -1.45
CA GLN A 89 2.51 1.65 -0.98
C GLN A 89 2.41 0.12 -0.98
N LEU A 90 1.24 -0.44 -0.61
CA LEU A 90 0.96 -1.87 -0.75
C LEU A 90 1.01 -2.32 -2.22
N ALA A 91 0.42 -1.54 -3.12
CA ALA A 91 0.45 -1.84 -4.55
C ALA A 91 1.89 -1.88 -5.09
N ARG A 92 2.77 -0.96 -4.67
CA ARG A 92 4.21 -1.00 -5.03
C ARG A 92 4.87 -2.31 -4.64
N ALA A 93 4.57 -2.83 -3.45
CA ALA A 93 5.11 -4.10 -2.98
C ALA A 93 4.57 -5.27 -3.81
N LEU A 94 3.26 -5.32 -4.05
CA LEU A 94 2.62 -6.39 -4.83
C LEU A 94 3.06 -6.39 -6.29
N TRP A 95 3.28 -5.22 -6.89
CA TRP A 95 3.84 -5.12 -8.24
C TRP A 95 5.21 -5.82 -8.34
N ARG A 96 6.07 -5.63 -7.34
CA ARG A 96 7.39 -6.27 -7.25
C ARG A 96 7.33 -7.77 -7.00
N LEU A 97 6.21 -8.28 -6.47
CA LEU A 97 5.96 -9.70 -6.26
C LEU A 97 5.34 -10.38 -7.49
N GLY A 98 4.96 -9.61 -8.51
CA GLY A 98 4.29 -10.12 -9.70
C GLY A 98 2.77 -10.22 -9.58
N ASP A 99 2.19 -9.80 -8.44
CA ASP A 99 0.74 -9.77 -8.21
C ASP A 99 0.09 -8.53 -8.88
N GLN A 100 0.34 -8.36 -10.18
CA GLN A 100 0.02 -7.13 -10.92
C GLN A 100 -1.48 -6.83 -10.98
N ASP A 101 -2.34 -7.84 -11.11
CA ASP A 101 -3.82 -7.65 -11.08
C ASP A 101 -4.27 -7.01 -9.76
N ILE A 102 -3.74 -7.50 -8.63
CA ILE A 102 -4.09 -6.99 -7.30
C ILE A 102 -3.49 -5.61 -7.10
N ALA A 103 -2.24 -5.42 -7.53
CA ALA A 103 -1.55 -4.15 -7.44
C ALA A 103 -2.29 -3.05 -8.24
N TYR A 104 -2.72 -3.35 -9.47
CA TYR A 104 -3.48 -2.42 -10.30
C TYR A 104 -4.81 -2.06 -9.66
N ALA A 105 -5.56 -3.04 -9.16
CA ALA A 105 -6.82 -2.77 -8.45
C ALA A 105 -6.62 -1.86 -7.21
N LEU A 106 -5.53 -2.03 -6.46
CA LEU A 106 -5.20 -1.16 -5.34
C LEU A 106 -4.76 0.24 -5.78
N LEU A 107 -4.07 0.37 -6.90
CA LEU A 107 -3.74 1.66 -7.50
C LEU A 107 -5.03 2.41 -7.88
N GLU A 108 -5.99 1.74 -8.53
CA GLU A 108 -7.27 2.34 -8.88
C GLU A 108 -8.03 2.82 -7.63
N GLN A 109 -8.09 2.00 -6.59
CA GLN A 109 -8.71 2.38 -5.32
C GLN A 109 -8.01 3.57 -4.67
N ALA A 110 -6.67 3.57 -4.64
CA ALA A 110 -5.88 4.66 -4.09
C ALA A 110 -6.10 5.97 -4.88
N ALA A 111 -6.13 5.89 -6.21
CA ALA A 111 -6.38 7.03 -7.08
C ALA A 111 -7.80 7.59 -6.89
N GLN A 112 -8.82 6.74 -6.84
CA GLN A 112 -10.20 7.14 -6.56
C GLN A 112 -10.35 7.84 -5.21
N GLN A 113 -9.55 7.45 -4.22
CA GLN A 113 -9.50 8.09 -2.90
C GLN A 113 -8.55 9.31 -2.85
N GLY A 114 -7.93 9.67 -3.98
CA GLY A 114 -7.17 10.90 -4.15
C GLY A 114 -5.67 10.78 -3.95
N SER A 115 -5.08 9.58 -3.97
CA SER A 115 -3.62 9.41 -3.91
C SER A 115 -2.95 9.96 -5.18
N PRO A 116 -2.13 11.03 -5.07
CA PRO A 116 -1.45 11.61 -6.23
C PRO A 116 -0.44 10.63 -6.86
N ALA A 117 0.26 9.87 -6.02
CA ALA A 117 1.23 8.88 -6.45
C ALA A 117 0.60 7.70 -7.20
N ALA A 118 -0.65 7.33 -6.86
CA ALA A 118 -1.38 6.30 -7.58
C ALA A 118 -1.75 6.76 -9.00
N TYR A 119 -2.23 8.01 -9.16
CA TYR A 119 -2.43 8.59 -10.49
C TYR A 119 -1.14 8.61 -11.31
N LEU A 120 -0.03 9.01 -10.70
CA LEU A 120 1.28 9.01 -11.37
C LEU A 120 1.66 7.61 -11.87
N VAL A 121 1.51 6.58 -11.03
CA VAL A 121 1.86 5.21 -11.44
C VAL A 121 0.90 4.68 -12.51
N ILE A 122 -0.41 4.87 -12.38
CA ILE A 122 -1.36 4.44 -13.42
C ILE A 122 -1.03 5.11 -14.77
N GLY A 123 -0.68 6.40 -14.76
CA GLY A 123 -0.21 7.10 -15.95
C GLY A 123 0.98 6.39 -16.60
N SER A 124 1.98 5.99 -15.81
CA SER A 124 3.15 5.27 -16.32
C SER A 124 2.84 3.88 -16.86
N LEU A 125 1.84 3.19 -16.32
CA LEU A 125 1.40 1.89 -16.82
C LEU A 125 0.77 2.02 -18.21
N PHE A 126 -0.04 3.06 -18.43
CA PHE A 126 -0.60 3.37 -19.74
C PHE A 126 0.44 3.89 -20.73
N GLU A 127 1.44 4.66 -20.30
CA GLU A 127 2.54 5.11 -21.16
C GLU A 127 3.41 3.94 -21.61
N ALA A 128 3.71 3.00 -20.70
CA ALA A 128 4.56 1.85 -21.01
C ALA A 128 3.82 0.68 -21.66
N GLY A 129 2.48 0.66 -21.59
CA GLY A 129 1.70 -0.54 -21.92
C GLY A 129 1.99 -1.72 -20.99
N GLU A 130 2.36 -1.43 -19.73
CA GLU A 130 2.61 -2.45 -18.72
C GLU A 130 1.30 -2.80 -18.02
N HIS A 131 0.92 -4.08 -18.02
CA HIS A 131 -0.35 -4.62 -17.50
C HIS A 131 -1.62 -4.16 -18.24
N VAL A 132 -1.64 -2.94 -18.76
CA VAL A 132 -2.70 -2.35 -19.59
C VAL A 132 -2.22 -2.16 -21.03
N ARG A 133 -3.15 -1.98 -21.96
CA ARG A 133 -2.78 -1.57 -23.33
C ARG A 133 -2.22 -0.15 -23.28
N GLN A 134 -1.12 0.09 -23.99
CA GLN A 134 -0.55 1.43 -24.11
C GLN A 134 -1.58 2.43 -24.65
N ASP A 135 -1.71 3.57 -23.96
CA ASP A 135 -2.59 4.69 -24.33
C ASP A 135 -2.07 5.99 -23.71
N ASP A 136 -1.34 6.78 -24.50
CA ASP A 136 -0.69 7.99 -23.99
C ASP A 136 -1.70 9.11 -23.69
N VAL A 137 -2.92 9.05 -24.25
CA VAL A 137 -4.00 9.99 -23.89
C VAL A 137 -4.42 9.73 -22.46
N VAL A 138 -4.66 8.47 -22.12
CA VAL A 138 -5.00 8.07 -20.75
C VAL A 138 -3.84 8.33 -19.80
N ALA A 139 -2.61 8.04 -20.21
CA ALA A 139 -1.40 8.32 -19.43
C ALA A 139 -1.30 9.80 -19.07
N LEU A 140 -1.46 10.68 -20.06
CA LEU A 140 -1.43 12.12 -19.85
C LEU A 140 -2.49 12.57 -18.84
N LEU A 141 -3.75 12.13 -19.01
CA LEU A 141 -4.83 12.55 -18.12
C LEU A 141 -4.53 12.17 -16.66
N HIS A 142 -3.95 10.99 -16.44
CA HIS A 142 -3.52 10.56 -15.11
C HIS A 142 -2.34 11.39 -14.58
N TYR A 143 -1.37 11.73 -15.42
CA TYR A 143 -0.26 12.59 -15.03
C TYR A 143 -0.69 14.01 -14.65
N LEU A 144 -1.61 14.60 -15.40
CA LEU A 144 -2.20 15.90 -15.08
C LEU A 144 -2.98 15.85 -13.76
N GLU A 145 -3.75 14.79 -13.55
CA GLU A 145 -4.49 14.58 -12.30
C GLU A 145 -3.57 14.35 -11.10
N ALA A 146 -2.45 13.64 -11.29
CA ALA A 146 -1.41 13.48 -10.27
C ALA A 146 -0.84 14.85 -9.86
N ALA A 147 -0.49 15.69 -10.85
CA ALA A 147 0.00 17.04 -10.62
C ALA A 147 -1.01 17.92 -9.86
N ARG A 148 -2.27 17.93 -10.31
CA ARG A 148 -3.37 18.66 -9.67
C ARG A 148 -3.58 18.25 -8.21
N ARG A 149 -3.24 17.02 -7.85
CA ARG A 149 -3.34 16.50 -6.48
C ARG A 149 -2.06 16.62 -5.65
N GLY A 150 -1.02 17.25 -6.19
CA GLY A 150 0.22 17.52 -5.45
C GLY A 150 1.38 16.55 -5.71
N ALA A 151 1.34 15.76 -6.79
CA ALA A 151 2.51 15.05 -7.32
C ALA A 151 3.10 15.83 -8.52
N PRO A 152 3.99 16.81 -8.30
CA PRO A 152 4.52 17.67 -9.38
C PRO A 152 5.26 16.90 -10.47
N GLU A 153 5.73 15.68 -10.21
CA GLU A 153 6.30 14.77 -11.21
C GLU A 153 5.32 14.46 -12.34
N GLY A 154 4.01 14.56 -12.10
CA GLY A 154 2.97 14.44 -13.12
C GLY A 154 3.17 15.44 -14.25
N LEU A 155 3.49 16.71 -13.96
CA LEU A 155 3.77 17.69 -15.01
C LEU A 155 5.02 17.34 -15.82
N LYS A 156 6.04 16.82 -15.15
CA LYS A 156 7.27 16.39 -15.82
C LYS A 156 7.02 15.20 -16.75
N ALA A 157 6.24 14.21 -16.29
CA ALA A 157 5.88 13.04 -17.09
C ALA A 157 4.98 13.42 -18.28
N ALA A 158 3.97 14.27 -18.05
CA ALA A 158 3.13 14.84 -19.10
C ALA A 158 3.96 15.58 -20.18
N ALA A 159 4.94 16.38 -19.76
CA ALA A 159 5.84 17.07 -20.68
C ALA A 159 6.71 16.09 -21.51
N GLY A 160 7.08 14.94 -20.95
CA GLY A 160 7.80 13.88 -21.65
C GLY A 160 7.02 13.31 -22.83
N ILE A 161 5.71 13.08 -22.66
CA ILE A 161 4.84 12.56 -23.72
C ILE A 161 4.76 13.53 -24.92
N TRP A 162 4.71 14.85 -24.71
CA TRP A 162 4.67 15.82 -25.81
C TRP A 162 6.03 16.18 -26.39
N GLY A 163 7.07 16.16 -25.55
CA GLY A 163 8.43 16.53 -25.96
C GLY A 163 9.07 15.53 -26.90
N ASP A 164 8.48 14.34 -27.07
CA ASP A 164 8.93 13.30 -27.99
C ASP A 164 8.16 13.35 -29.32
N PRO A 165 8.73 13.94 -30.39
CA PRO A 165 8.10 13.96 -31.70
C PRO A 165 8.00 12.58 -32.37
N GLN A 166 8.62 11.55 -31.80
CA GLN A 166 8.50 10.16 -32.25
C GLN A 166 7.39 9.39 -31.52
N ASN A 167 6.77 9.98 -30.49
CA ASN A 167 5.64 9.37 -29.82
C ASN A 167 4.48 9.22 -30.84
N PRO A 168 3.96 8.00 -31.11
CA PRO A 168 2.86 7.80 -32.06
C PRO A 168 1.57 8.54 -31.68
N SER A 169 1.44 8.90 -30.41
CA SER A 169 0.34 9.68 -29.82
C SER A 169 0.64 11.18 -29.78
N HIS A 170 1.79 11.64 -30.27
CA HIS A 170 2.15 13.07 -30.45
C HIS A 170 1.14 13.84 -31.34
N ASP A 171 0.21 13.15 -32.00
CA ASP A 171 -0.73 13.72 -32.95
C ASP A 171 -1.96 14.43 -32.33
N ALA A 172 -2.48 15.41 -33.06
CA ALA A 172 -3.31 16.57 -32.66
C ALA A 172 -4.53 16.37 -31.70
N ARG A 173 -4.97 15.15 -31.42
CA ARG A 173 -6.05 14.87 -30.45
C ARG A 173 -5.63 15.12 -29.01
N LEU A 174 -4.38 14.84 -28.68
CA LEU A 174 -3.78 15.11 -27.37
C LEU A 174 -3.60 16.61 -27.12
N ALA A 175 -3.25 17.38 -28.16
CA ALA A 175 -3.03 18.82 -28.07
C ALA A 175 -4.28 19.60 -27.64
N ALA A 176 -5.47 19.25 -28.17
CA ALA A 176 -6.70 20.01 -27.89
C ALA A 176 -7.27 19.78 -26.47
N THR A 177 -7.18 18.57 -25.92
CA THR A 177 -7.62 18.26 -24.55
C THR A 177 -6.60 18.73 -23.50
N ALA A 178 -5.31 18.69 -23.84
CA ALA A 178 -4.21 19.09 -22.96
C ALA A 178 -4.00 20.61 -22.86
N GLN A 179 -4.11 21.35 -23.97
CA GLN A 179 -3.84 22.80 -23.98
C GLN A 179 -4.79 23.58 -23.08
N GLY A 180 -6.03 23.12 -22.92
CA GLY A 180 -6.97 23.70 -21.95
C GLY A 180 -6.59 23.38 -20.51
N ALA A 181 -6.16 22.15 -20.22
CA ALA A 181 -5.80 21.71 -18.87
C ALA A 181 -4.46 22.30 -18.38
N LEU A 182 -3.54 22.63 -19.29
CA LEU A 182 -2.23 23.21 -18.98
C LEU A 182 -2.10 24.70 -19.27
N ASP A 183 -3.19 25.41 -19.55
CA ASP A 183 -3.17 26.86 -19.57
C ASP A 183 -2.63 27.35 -18.21
N PRO A 184 -1.55 28.15 -18.15
CA PRO A 184 -1.01 28.65 -16.88
C PRO A 184 -2.04 29.34 -16.01
N ARG A 185 -3.13 29.85 -16.60
CA ARG A 185 -4.29 30.41 -15.87
C ARG A 185 -5.10 29.31 -15.17
N VAL A 186 -5.31 28.18 -15.84
CA VAL A 186 -5.97 27.00 -15.27
C VAL A 186 -5.08 26.34 -14.21
N ILE A 187 -3.76 26.26 -14.45
CA ILE A 187 -2.79 25.77 -13.46
C ILE A 187 -2.66 26.71 -12.25
N ALA A 188 -2.73 28.04 -12.46
CA ALA A 188 -2.69 29.01 -11.37
C ALA A 188 -3.94 28.98 -10.47
N ASP A 189 -5.03 28.40 -10.98
CA ASP A 189 -6.27 28.16 -10.24
C ASP A 189 -6.28 26.77 -9.54
N TRP A 190 -5.18 26.00 -9.60
CA TRP A 190 -4.99 24.71 -8.91
C TRP A 190 -4.29 24.86 -7.55
#